data_AF-B7GP07-F1
#
_entry.id   AF-B7GP07-F1
#
_cell.length_a   1.000
_cell.length_b   1.000
_cell.length_c   1.000
_cell.angle_alpha   90.00
_cell.angle_beta   90.00
_cell.angle_gamma   90.00
#
_symmetry.space_group_name_H-M   'P 1'
#
loop_
_entity.id
_entity.type
_entity.pdbx_description
1 polymer ?
#
loop_
_entity_poly.entity_id
_entity_poly.type
_entity_poly.pdbx_seq_one_letter_code
_entity_poly.pdbx_strand_id
1 'polypeptide(L)' 'MDLLNQVLQLFVRFATIGGGLWLVWGAVTFGGGLKDHNGPQTQSGLWQIVGGGMIIAAAQVFNAVALG' A
#
# COMPACT_ATOMS: atom_id res chain seq x y z
N MET A 1 -2.51 23.33 17.37
CA MET A 1 -3.03 22.60 16.19
C MET A 1 -1.90 22.09 15.28
N ASP A 2 -0.71 22.72 15.32
CA ASP A 2 0.42 22.36 14.45
C ASP A 2 1.02 20.97 14.68
N LEU A 3 1.21 20.57 15.95
CA LEU A 3 1.80 19.26 16.26
C LEU A 3 0.89 18.10 15.81
N LEU A 4 -0.42 18.22 16.06
CA LEU A 4 -1.38 17.20 15.66
C LEU A 4 -1.40 17.02 14.14
N ASN A 5 -1.42 18.12 13.38
CA ASN A 5 -1.39 18.08 11.92
C ASN A 5 -0.07 17.50 11.39
N GLN A 6 1.07 17.82 11.99
CA GLN A 6 2.36 17.21 11.63
C GLN A 6 2.36 15.70 11.87
N VAL A 7 1.83 15.25 13.00
CA VAL A 7 1.74 13.82 13.34
C VAL A 7 0.82 13.09 12.34
N LEU A 8 -0.34 13.65 12.02
CA LEU A 8 -1.27 13.10 11.04
C LEU A 8 -0.67 13.03 9.63
N GLN A 9 0.06 14.07 9.20
CA GLN A 9 0.80 14.05 7.93
C GLN A 9 1.89 12.97 7.91
N LEU A 10 2.56 12.74 9.05
CA LEU A 10 3.55 11.69 9.17
C LEU A 10 2.92 10.32 8.90
N PHE A 11 1.74 10.05 9.48
CA PHE A 11 0.99 8.81 9.23
C PHE A 11 0.60 8.63 7.77
N VAL A 12 0.10 9.68 7.11
CA VAL A 12 -0.22 9.65 5.67
C VAL A 12 1.01 9.27 4.85
N ARG A 13 2.17 9.89 5.15
CA ARG A 13 3.43 9.59 4.46
C ARG A 13 3.85 8.14 4.66
N PHE A 14 3.79 7.64 5.90
CA PHE A 14 4.11 6.24 6.20
C PHE A 14 3.16 5.27 5.51
N ALA A 15 1.85 5.52 5.54
CA ALA A 15 0.87 4.68 4.86
C ALA A 15 1.10 4.68 3.34
N THR A 16 1.41 5.83 2.75
CA THR A 16 1.71 5.92 1.30
C THR A 16 2.97 5.14 0.94
N ILE A 17 4.05 5.31 1.70
CA ILE A 17 5.32 4.61 1.45
C ILE A 17 5.19 3.11 1.74
N GLY A 18 4.57 2.75 2.86
CA GLY A 18 4.34 1.36 3.26
C GLY A 18 3.43 0.62 2.28
N GLY A 19 2.35 1.25 1.84
CA GLY A 19 1.47 0.72 0.80
C GLY A 19 2.19 0.56 -0.54
N GLY A 20 3.07 1.50 -0.91
CA GLY A 20 3.92 1.41 -2.10
C GLY A 20 4.90 0.24 -2.04
N LEU A 21 5.60 0.08 -0.92
CA LEU A 21 6.51 -1.05 -0.71
C LEU A 21 5.76 -2.39 -0.79
N TRP A 22 4.59 -2.46 -0.16
CA TRP A 22 3.76 -3.66 -0.18
C TRP A 22 3.26 -4.00 -1.59
N LEU A 23 2.90 -2.99 -2.38
CA LEU A 23 2.48 -3.16 -3.77
C LEU A 23 3.63 -3.73 -4.62
N VAL A 24 4.83 -3.18 -4.49
CA VAL A 24 6.02 -3.70 -5.19
C VAL A 24 6.32 -5.14 -4.79
N TRP A 25 6.26 -5.47 -3.50
CA TRP A 25 6.46 -6.84 -3.02
C TRP A 25 5.40 -7.81 -3.56
N GLY A 26 4.14 -7.36 -3.63
CA GLY A 26 3.05 -8.11 -4.25
C GLY A 26 3.30 -8.37 -5.73
N ALA A 27 3.83 -7.39 -6.48
CA ALA A 27 4.19 -7.56 -7.89
C ALA A 27 5.32 -8.57 -8.08
N VAL A 28 6.34 -8.56 -7.21
CA VAL A 28 7.42 -9.57 -7.22
C VAL A 28 6.85 -10.96 -6.91
N THR A 29 6.00 -11.08 -5.90
CA THR A 29 5.39 -12.37 -5.51
C THR A 29 4.48 -12.90 -6.63
N PHE A 30 3.71 -12.03 -7.27
CA PHE A 30 2.84 -12.37 -8.40
C PHE A 30 3.66 -12.88 -9.58
N GLY A 31 4.71 -12.14 -9.98
CA GLY A 31 5.61 -12.51 -11.07
C GLY A 31 6.36 -13.82 -10.78
N GLY A 32 6.85 -14.01 -9.56
CA GLY A 32 7.46 -15.26 -9.12
C GLY A 32 6.48 -16.44 -9.19
N GLY A 33 5.25 -16.25 -8.72
CA GLY A 33 4.20 -17.27 -8.82
C GLY A 33 3.86 -17.63 -10.26
N LEU A 34 3.82 -16.65 -11.18
CA LEU A 34 3.62 -16.91 -12.61
C LEU A 34 4.79 -17.70 -13.21
N LYS A 35 6.03 -17.30 -12.90
CA LYS A 35 7.24 -17.99 -13.37
C LYS A 35 7.29 -19.44 -12.90
N ASP A 36 6.96 -19.68 -11.64
CA ASP A 36 7.05 -21.00 -11.01
C ASP A 36 5.75 -21.82 -11.18
N HIS A 37 4.78 -21.30 -11.94
CA HIS A 37 3.45 -21.88 -12.15
C HIS A 37 2.75 -22.23 -10.82
N ASN A 38 3.00 -21.42 -9.79
CA ASN A 38 2.53 -21.61 -8.43
C ASN A 38 1.26 -20.79 -8.19
N GLY A 39 0.10 -21.41 -8.48
CA GLY A 39 -1.22 -20.78 -8.36
C GLY A 39 -1.48 -20.06 -7.02
N PRO A 40 -1.22 -20.69 -5.86
CA PRO A 40 -1.33 -20.03 -4.56
C PRO A 40 -0.50 -18.75 -4.43
N GLN A 41 0.74 -18.76 -4.93
CA GLN A 41 1.64 -17.60 -4.84
C GLN A 41 1.22 -16.48 -5.79
N THR A 42 0.75 -16.80 -6.99
CA THR A 42 0.14 -15.83 -7.91
C THR A 42 -1.08 -15.17 -7.27
N GLN A 43 -1.99 -15.94 -6.68
CA GLN A 43 -3.18 -15.39 -6.00
C GLN A 43 -2.80 -14.51 -4.81
N SER A 44 -1.85 -14.95 -3.99
CA SER A 44 -1.33 -14.16 -2.86
C SER A 44 -0.68 -12.86 -3.34
N GLY A 45 0.15 -12.91 -4.38
CA GLY A 45 0.77 -11.73 -4.98
C GLY A 45 -0.24 -10.73 -5.51
N LEU A 46 -1.30 -11.20 -6.18
CA LEU A 46 -2.39 -10.34 -6.64
C LEU A 46 -3.08 -9.60 -5.48
N TRP A 47 -3.39 -10.32 -4.38
CA TRP A 47 -3.96 -9.71 -3.20
C TRP A 47 -3.04 -8.70 -2.52
N GLN A 48 -1.73 -8.94 -2.54
CA GLN A 48 -0.75 -8.00 -2.01
C GLN A 48 -0.69 -6.71 -2.85
N ILE A 49 -0.76 -6.80 -4.18
CA ILE A 49 -0.85 -5.63 -5.06
C ILE A 49 -2.10 -4.81 -4.75
N VAL A 50 -3.26 -5.47 -4.70
CA VAL A 50 -4.55 -4.82 -4.39
C VAL A 50 -4.51 -4.18 -3.01
N GLY A 51 -4.02 -4.90 -2.00
CA GLY A 51 -3.86 -4.40 -0.63
C GLY A 51 -2.96 -3.18 -0.54
N GLY A 52 -1.80 -3.20 -1.22
CA GLY A 52 -0.88 -2.06 -1.27
C GLY A 52 -1.51 -0.83 -1.92
N GLY A 53 -2.24 -1.04 -3.02
CA GLY A 53 -3.00 0.02 -3.70
C GLY A 53 -4.09 0.62 -2.81
N MET A 54 -4.83 -0.21 -2.06
CA MET A 54 -5.84 0.26 -1.12
C MET A 54 -5.26 1.08 0.03
N ILE A 55 -4.10 0.68 0.58
CA ILE A 55 -3.41 1.43 1.63
C ILE A 55 -3.03 2.83 1.12
N ILE A 56 -2.47 2.93 -0.08
CA ILE A 56 -2.13 4.21 -0.70
C ILE A 56 -3.39 5.05 -0.89
N ALA A 57 -4.44 4.50 -1.50
CA ALA A 57 -5.67 5.23 -1.76
C ALA A 57 -6.31 5.76 -0.46
N ALA A 58 -6.36 4.94 0.59
CA ALA A 58 -6.86 5.34 1.91
C ALA A 58 -6.02 6.48 2.52
N ALA A 59 -4.70 6.43 2.40
CA ALA A 59 -3.82 7.50 2.88
C ALA A 59 -4.10 8.84 2.17
N GLN A 60 -4.32 8.81 0.85
CA GLN A 60 -4.63 10.02 0.09
C GLN A 60 -6.01 10.58 0.42
N VAL A 61 -7.02 9.72 0.57
CA VAL A 61 -8.37 10.14 1.00
C VAL A 61 -8.33 10.72 2.41
N PHE A 62 -7.61 10.08 3.34
CA PHE A 62 -7.44 10.60 4.70
C PHE A 62 -6.78 11.98 4.69
N ASN A 63 -5.73 12.17 3.89
CA ASN A 63 -5.07 13.47 3.75
C ASN A 63 -6.04 14.55 3.22
N ALA A 64 -6.88 14.21 2.24
CA ALA A 64 -7.82 15.15 1.65
C ALA A 64 -8.96 15.55 2.61
N VAL A 65 -9.43 14.64 3.47
CA VAL A 65 -10.58 14.86 4.36
C VAL A 65 -10.17 15.38 5.74
N ALA A 66 -9.06 14.88 6.29
CA ALA A 66 -8.63 15.20 7.66
C ALA A 66 -7.66 16.38 7.74
N LEU A 67 -6.99 16.73 6.63
CA LEU A 67 -5.96 17.78 6.57
C LEU A 67 -6.23 18.85 5.50
N GLY A 68 -7.28 18.69 4.69
CA GLY A 68 -7.80 19.71 3.78
C GLY A 68 -8.68 20.71 4.51
#